data_AF-A0A453K303-F1
#
_entry.id   AF-A0A453K303-F1
#
_cell.length_a   1.000
_cell.length_b   1.000
_cell.length_c   1.000
_cell.angle_alpha   90.00
_cell.angle_beta   90.00
_cell.angle_gamma   90.00
#
_symmetry.space_group_name_H-M   'P 1'
#
loop_
_entity.id
_entity.type
_entity.pdbx_description
1 polymer ?
#
loop_
_entity_poly.entity_id
_entity_poly.type
_entity_poly.pdbx_seq_one_letter_code
_entity_poly.pdbx_strand_id
1 'polypeptide(L)'
;LPTFIDVGNSFGAPAIVEDNIMHQLVKSGKRVVMMGDDTWIQLYPEHFNKSFPYPSFNVKDLDTVDNGVIDHLLPSLHENDWDVLIAHFLGVDHAGHIFGVDSTPMIQKLEQYNQILEV
;
A
#
# COMPACT_ATOMS: atom_id res chain seq x y z
N LEU A 1 -15.66 5.27 15.23
CA LEU A 1 -15.60 3.80 15.44
C LEU A 1 -15.96 3.16 14.12
N PRO A 2 -15.00 2.68 13.30
CA PRO A 2 -15.35 1.88 12.15
C PRO A 2 -15.83 0.53 12.67
N THR A 3 -17.05 0.17 12.32
CA THR A 3 -17.68 -1.11 12.64
C THR A 3 -17.11 -2.20 11.74
N PHE A 4 -16.93 -3.39 12.31
CA PHE A 4 -16.54 -4.70 11.74
C PHE A 4 -16.97 -5.05 10.29
N ILE A 5 -17.88 -4.29 9.68
CA ILE A 5 -18.41 -4.49 8.33
C ILE A 5 -17.40 -4.05 7.24
N ASP A 6 -16.53 -3.07 7.48
CA ASP A 6 -15.55 -2.64 6.46
C ASP A 6 -14.48 -3.71 6.17
N VAL A 7 -14.10 -4.50 7.16
CA VAL A 7 -13.14 -5.60 7.00
C VAL A 7 -13.73 -6.75 6.17
N GLY A 8 -15.05 -6.93 6.20
CA GLY A 8 -15.76 -7.95 5.41
C GLY A 8 -15.74 -7.68 3.92
N ASN A 9 -15.75 -6.41 3.50
CA ASN A 9 -15.62 -6.04 2.10
C ASN A 9 -14.21 -6.30 1.57
N SER A 10 -13.15 -6.17 2.37
CA SER A 10 -11.78 -6.43 1.90
C SER A 10 -11.55 -7.87 1.42
N PHE A 11 -12.38 -8.85 1.81
CA PHE A 11 -12.26 -10.26 1.37
C PHE A 11 -12.93 -10.57 0.03
N GLY A 12 -13.62 -9.61 -0.59
CA GLY A 12 -14.33 -9.80 -1.85
C GLY A 12 -14.87 -8.49 -2.44
N ALA A 13 -14.18 -7.39 -2.19
CA ALA A 13 -14.65 -6.07 -2.57
C ALA A 13 -14.79 -6.05 -4.10
N PRO A 14 -15.98 -5.72 -4.62
CA PRO A 14 -16.09 -5.45 -6.04
C PRO A 14 -15.15 -4.27 -6.37
N ALA A 15 -14.64 -4.27 -7.60
CA ALA A 15 -13.88 -3.14 -8.13
C ALA A 15 -14.61 -1.83 -7.84
N ILE A 16 -13.87 -0.80 -7.40
CA ILE A 16 -14.41 0.53 -7.19
C ILE A 16 -14.76 1.12 -8.56
N VAL A 17 -16.03 1.48 -8.73
CA VAL A 17 -16.57 2.01 -10.00
C VAL A 17 -16.92 3.48 -9.92
N GLU A 18 -17.02 4.02 -8.71
CA GLU A 18 -17.29 5.41 -8.44
C GLU A 18 -16.11 6.30 -8.85
N ASP A 19 -16.42 7.54 -9.23
CA ASP A 19 -15.39 8.52 -9.55
C ASP A 19 -14.53 8.84 -8.32
N ASN A 20 -13.21 8.78 -8.50
CA ASN A 20 -12.22 9.00 -7.46
C ASN A 20 -10.88 9.42 -8.11
N ILE A 21 -9.87 9.69 -7.28
CA ILE A 21 -8.58 10.16 -7.77
C ILE A 21 -7.92 9.17 -8.76
N MET A 22 -8.01 7.87 -8.52
CA MET A 22 -7.44 6.85 -9.41
C MET A 22 -8.12 6.90 -10.79
N HIS A 23 -9.45 7.01 -10.79
CA HIS A 23 -10.21 7.15 -12.02
C HIS A 23 -9.80 8.41 -12.80
N GLN A 24 -9.66 9.55 -12.11
CA GLN A 24 -9.26 10.81 -12.73
C GLN A 24 -7.81 10.79 -13.25
N LEU A 25 -6.89 10.10 -12.58
CA LEU A 25 -5.52 9.91 -13.04
C LEU A 25 -5.50 9.14 -14.37
N VAL A 26 -6.17 7.99 -14.42
CA VAL A 26 -6.23 7.17 -15.65
C VAL A 26 -6.94 7.93 -16.77
N LYS A 27 -8.07 8.59 -16.47
CA LYS A 27 -8.83 9.39 -17.44
C LYS A 27 -8.03 10.56 -18.02
N SER A 28 -7.09 11.12 -17.26
CA SER A 28 -6.18 12.18 -17.71
C SER A 28 -4.90 11.66 -18.38
N GLY A 29 -4.82 10.35 -18.63
CA GLY A 29 -3.70 9.71 -19.30
C GLY A 29 -2.43 9.63 -18.45
N LYS A 30 -2.56 9.72 -17.12
CA LYS A 30 -1.43 9.61 -16.19
C LYS A 30 -0.98 8.17 -16.06
N ARG A 31 0.34 7.98 -16.03
CA ARG A 31 0.98 6.70 -15.77
C ARG A 31 1.07 6.49 -14.26
N VAL A 32 0.42 5.45 -13.75
CA VAL A 32 0.36 5.17 -12.32
C VAL A 32 1.13 3.89 -12.02
N VAL A 33 2.04 3.97 -11.05
CA VAL A 33 2.78 2.82 -10.50
C VAL A 33 2.35 2.61 -9.06
N MET A 34 2.05 1.36 -8.72
CA MET A 34 1.64 0.97 -7.37
C MET A 34 2.60 -0.10 -6.84
N MET A 35 2.94 0.00 -5.56
CA MET A 35 3.62 -1.05 -4.81
C MET A 35 3.01 -1.12 -3.42
N GLY A 36 2.79 -2.33 -2.91
CA GLY A 36 2.18 -2.53 -1.62
C GLY A 36 1.23 -3.71 -1.63
N ASP A 37 0.21 -3.65 -0.81
CA ASP A 37 -0.66 -4.79 -0.59
C ASP A 37 -1.60 -5.09 -1.79
N ASP A 38 -1.95 -6.36 -1.96
CA ASP A 38 -2.70 -6.89 -3.11
C ASP A 38 -4.17 -6.45 -3.19
N THR A 39 -4.74 -5.86 -2.14
CA THR A 39 -6.14 -5.38 -2.17
C THR A 39 -6.32 -4.22 -3.15
N TRP A 40 -5.31 -3.39 -3.35
CA TRP A 40 -5.33 -2.31 -4.35
C TRP A 40 -5.58 -2.82 -5.76
N ILE A 41 -5.04 -3.98 -6.14
CA ILE A 41 -5.26 -4.58 -7.47
C ILE A 41 -6.69 -5.08 -7.62
N GLN A 42 -7.29 -5.54 -6.52
CA GLN A 42 -8.69 -5.97 -6.49
C GLN A 42 -9.64 -4.77 -6.57
N LEU A 43 -9.31 -3.68 -5.87
CA LEU A 43 -10.12 -2.46 -5.81
C LEU A 43 -10.03 -1.62 -7.10
N TYR A 44 -8.85 -1.52 -7.70
CA TYR A 44 -8.61 -0.70 -8.88
C TYR A 44 -8.03 -1.52 -10.05
N PRO A 45 -8.77 -2.53 -10.54
CA PRO A 45 -8.31 -3.31 -11.68
C PRO A 45 -8.06 -2.39 -12.88
N GLU A 46 -6.97 -2.64 -13.61
CA GLU A 46 -6.59 -1.90 -14.83
C GLU A 46 -6.20 -0.42 -14.64
N HIS A 47 -6.12 0.08 -13.40
CA HIS A 47 -5.74 1.49 -13.15
C HIS A 47 -4.23 1.73 -13.02
N PHE A 48 -3.42 0.67 -13.03
CA PHE A 48 -1.98 0.74 -12.87
C PHE A 48 -1.25 0.32 -14.14
N ASN A 49 -0.24 1.10 -14.54
CA ASN A 49 0.65 0.77 -15.64
C ASN A 49 1.70 -0.27 -15.23
N LYS A 50 2.11 -0.23 -13.96
CA LYS A 50 3.02 -1.18 -13.32
C LYS A 50 2.55 -1.38 -11.89
N SER A 51 2.57 -2.62 -11.40
CA SER A 51 2.24 -2.91 -10.01
C SER A 51 3.14 -3.97 -9.38
N PHE A 52 3.38 -3.84 -8.08
CA PHE A 52 4.14 -4.78 -7.26
C PHE A 52 3.29 -5.16 -6.02
N PRO A 53 2.34 -6.10 -6.18
CA PRO A 53 1.43 -6.49 -5.10
C PRO A 53 2.04 -7.54 -4.17
N TYR A 54 1.75 -7.42 -2.87
CA TYR A 54 2.16 -8.34 -1.82
C TYR A 54 0.96 -8.84 -1.01
N PRO A 55 0.97 -10.10 -0.52
CA PRO A 55 -0.12 -10.64 0.29
C PRO A 55 -0.40 -9.81 1.55
N SER A 56 -1.66 -9.39 1.72
CA SER A 56 -2.09 -8.42 2.74
C SER A 56 -2.64 -9.05 4.04
N PHE A 57 -3.24 -10.24 3.97
CA PHE A 57 -4.08 -10.75 5.06
C PHE A 57 -3.35 -11.42 6.23
N ASN A 58 -2.04 -11.67 6.12
CA ASN A 58 -1.28 -12.17 7.27
C ASN A 58 -0.91 -11.02 8.20
N VAL A 59 -1.84 -10.64 9.09
CA VAL A 59 -1.63 -9.50 10.00
C VAL A 59 -0.39 -9.64 10.89
N LYS A 60 0.08 -10.86 11.16
CA LYS A 60 1.31 -11.08 11.96
C LYS A 60 2.59 -10.80 11.18
N ASP A 61 2.50 -10.68 9.87
CA ASP A 61 3.60 -10.24 9.02
C ASP A 61 3.68 -8.72 9.06
N LEU A 62 4.82 -8.20 9.54
CA LEU A 62 5.09 -6.77 9.59
C LEU A 62 6.03 -6.32 8.49
N ASP A 63 6.61 -7.24 7.71
CA ASP A 63 7.86 -7.02 6.98
C ASP A 63 7.73 -7.24 5.48
N THR A 64 6.96 -8.24 5.04
CA THR A 64 6.96 -8.65 3.62
C THR A 64 6.51 -7.54 2.69
N VAL A 65 5.39 -6.87 3.03
CA VAL A 65 4.86 -5.76 2.23
C VAL A 65 5.82 -4.57 2.29
N ASP A 66 6.26 -4.19 3.49
CA ASP A 66 7.12 -3.03 3.72
C ASP A 66 8.46 -3.16 2.99
N ASN A 67 9.13 -4.31 3.11
CA ASN A 67 10.41 -4.57 2.44
C ASN A 67 10.24 -4.62 0.92
N GLY A 68 9.16 -5.24 0.44
CA GLY A 68 8.84 -5.27 -0.97
C GLY A 68 8.61 -3.88 -1.57
N VAL A 69 7.91 -3.01 -0.83
CA VAL A 69 7.78 -1.60 -1.21
C VAL A 69 9.13 -0.91 -1.26
N ILE A 70 9.99 -1.09 -0.25
CA ILE A 70 11.33 -0.47 -0.21
C ILE A 70 12.19 -0.91 -1.40
N ASP A 71 12.19 -2.21 -1.71
CA ASP A 71 12.98 -2.79 -2.80
C ASP A 71 12.59 -2.21 -4.18
N HIS A 72 11.34 -1.80 -4.36
CA HIS A 72 10.84 -1.24 -5.61
C HIS A 72 10.76 0.29 -5.63
N LEU A 73 10.59 0.95 -4.48
CA LEU A 73 10.41 2.40 -4.40
C LEU A 73 11.64 3.14 -4.89
N LEU A 74 12.81 2.86 -4.29
CA LEU A 74 14.03 3.62 -4.61
C LEU A 74 14.45 3.48 -6.08
N PRO A 75 14.45 2.28 -6.70
CA PRO A 75 14.69 2.17 -8.14
C PRO A 75 13.66 2.94 -8.97
N SER A 76 12.37 2.84 -8.63
CA SER A 76 11.29 3.49 -9.38
C SER A 76 11.39 5.02 -9.34
N LEU A 77 11.93 5.61 -8.26
CA LEU A 77 12.16 7.06 -8.19
C LEU A 77 13.16 7.57 -9.23
N HIS A 78 14.01 6.70 -9.77
CA HIS A 78 14.97 7.04 -10.84
C HIS A 78 14.45 6.75 -12.25
N GLU A 79 13.25 6.17 -12.37
CA GLU A 79 12.59 5.91 -13.64
C GLU A 79 11.75 7.12 -14.09
N ASN A 80 11.62 7.32 -15.41
CA ASN A 80 10.78 8.38 -16.00
C ASN A 80 9.44 7.82 -16.52
N ASP A 81 9.06 6.62 -16.12
CA ASP A 81 7.94 5.85 -16.68
C ASP A 81 6.62 5.99 -15.89
N TRP A 82 6.58 6.88 -14.89
CA TRP A 82 5.41 7.18 -14.07
C TRP A 82 5.13 8.69 -13.99
N ASP A 83 3.87 9.03 -13.73
CA ASP A 83 3.42 10.39 -13.38
C ASP A 83 2.90 10.46 -11.94
N VAL A 84 2.40 9.33 -11.42
CA VAL A 84 2.07 9.12 -10.00
C VAL A 84 2.63 7.78 -9.53
N LEU A 85 3.29 7.78 -8.37
CA LEU A 85 3.79 6.59 -7.69
C LEU A 85 3.10 6.45 -6.33
N ILE A 86 2.57 5.27 -6.05
CA ILE A 86 1.87 4.92 -4.81
C ILE A 86 2.66 3.81 -4.13
N ALA A 87 3.15 4.08 -2.92
CA ALA A 87 3.86 3.13 -2.06
C ALA A 87 3.05 2.91 -0.78
N HIS A 88 2.39 1.76 -0.67
CA HIS A 88 1.52 1.44 0.44
C HIS A 88 2.17 0.44 1.39
N PHE A 89 2.53 0.93 2.57
CA PHE A 89 3.10 0.15 3.67
C PHE A 89 2.01 -0.32 4.64
N LEU A 90 2.23 -1.46 5.30
CA LEU A 90 1.26 -2.06 6.24
C LEU A 90 1.82 -2.31 7.64
N GLY A 91 3.14 -2.42 7.80
CA GLY A 91 3.74 -2.88 9.04
C GLY A 91 3.44 -2.01 10.27
N VAL A 92 3.30 -0.68 10.12
CA VAL A 92 2.85 0.20 11.22
C VAL A 92 1.41 -0.11 11.65
N ASP A 93 0.49 -0.27 10.70
CA ASP A 93 -0.91 -0.59 11.00
C ASP A 93 -1.02 -1.94 11.73
N HIS A 94 -0.38 -2.97 11.17
CA HIS A 94 -0.34 -4.31 11.75
C HIS A 94 0.31 -4.31 13.15
N ALA A 95 1.44 -3.61 13.32
CA ALA A 95 2.11 -3.53 14.61
C ALA A 95 1.22 -2.86 15.67
N GLY A 96 0.51 -1.79 15.29
CA GLY A 96 -0.38 -1.04 16.16
C GLY A 96 -1.56 -1.86 16.62
N HIS A 97 -2.17 -2.60 15.70
CA HIS A 97 -3.31 -3.46 16.00
C HIS A 97 -2.96 -4.71 16.84
N ILE A 98 -1.79 -5.32 16.62
CA ILE A 98 -1.42 -6.58 17.28
C ILE A 98 -0.69 -6.36 18.60
N PHE A 99 0.26 -5.43 18.63
CA PHE A 99 1.16 -5.24 19.77
C PHE A 99 0.86 -3.96 20.55
N GLY A 100 0.11 -3.03 19.97
CA GLY A 100 -0.19 -1.72 20.57
C GLY A 100 0.78 -0.63 20.12
N VAL A 101 0.33 0.62 20.19
CA VAL A 101 1.07 1.79 19.68
C VAL A 101 2.35 2.11 20.45
N ASP A 102 2.44 1.71 21.72
CA ASP A 102 3.63 1.94 22.56
C ASP A 102 4.60 0.73 22.56
N SER A 103 4.37 -0.25 21.67
CA SER A 103 5.14 -1.49 21.65
C SER A 103 6.47 -1.36 20.91
N THR A 104 7.44 -2.22 21.26
CA THR A 104 8.71 -2.30 20.54
C THR A 104 8.55 -2.54 19.02
N PRO A 105 7.66 -3.44 18.55
CA PRO A 105 7.41 -3.60 17.12
C PRO A 105 6.91 -2.33 16.43
N MET A 106 6.04 -1.55 17.08
CA MET A 106 5.59 -0.26 16.53
C MET A 106 6.75 0.71 16.37
N ILE A 107 7.58 0.87 17.40
CA ILE A 107 8.74 1.76 17.37
C ILE A 107 9.69 1.35 16.24
N GLN A 108 10.00 0.05 16.11
CA GLN A 108 10.87 -0.47 15.05
C GLN A 108 10.31 -0.18 13.65
N LYS A 109 9.00 -0.26 13.46
CA LYS A 109 8.35 0.04 12.17
C LYS A 109 8.38 1.53 11.83
N LEU A 110 8.13 2.40 12.82
CA LEU A 110 8.27 3.85 12.63
C LEU A 110 9.72 4.24 12.33
N GLU A 111 10.69 3.63 13.00
CA GLU A 111 12.13 3.84 12.72
C GLU A 111 12.50 3.37 11.30
N GLN A 112 11.99 2.21 10.86
CA GLN A 112 12.16 1.74 9.49
C GLN A 112 11.64 2.79 8.49
N TYR A 113 10.44 3.34 8.70
CA TYR A 113 9.86 4.30 7.75
C TYR A 113 10.64 5.62 7.72
N ASN A 114 11.09 6.09 8.89
CA ASN A 114 11.94 7.28 8.96
C ASN A 114 13.23 7.11 8.13
N GLN A 115 13.89 5.95 8.22
CA GLN A 115 15.11 5.68 7.45
C GLN A 115 14.90 5.75 5.93
N ILE A 116 13.70 5.43 5.44
CA ILE A 116 13.36 5.48 4.02
C ILE A 116 12.97 6.90 3.58
N LEU A 117 12.35 7.69 4.46
CA LEU A 117 11.91 9.06 4.17
C LEU A 117 13.04 10.09 4.25
N GLU A 118 14.11 9.80 5.00
CA GLU A 118 15.26 10.70 5.18
C GLU A 118 16.33 10.58 4.06
N VAL A 119 16.08 9.77 3.04
CA VAL A 119 17.00 9.49 1.91
C VAL A 119 17.03 10.64 0.90
#